data_AF-A0A973TD76-F1
#
_entry.id   AF-A0A973TD76-F1
#
_cell.length_a   1.000
_cell.length_b   1.000
_cell.length_c   1.000
_cell.angle_alpha   90.00
_cell.angle_beta   90.00
_cell.angle_gamma   90.00
#
_symmetry.space_group_name_H-M   'P 1'
#
loop_
_entity.id
_entity.type
_entity.pdbx_description
1 polymer ?
#
loop_
_entity_poly.entity_id
_entity_poly.type
_entity_poly.pdbx_seq_one_letter_code
_entity_poly.pdbx_strand_id
1 'polypeptide(L)'
;MNTTRLAPLVLLALPFVGACERPHASAPPAQAAASAQPETVLGKTVASALDKARKEMETGNINLNHGVDVDVGDHGHHFRIGGNDRDGKPSAEITPQGDLLVDGRQADVTPAQRALLLQYRQQTIGLAEAGMAVGVKGADLAGKALAETFSGLIHGNADAAGKHIQAEGEKLKADARQICAQLPGMLQTQQQLATSLPAFKPYATMTQQDVDDCMKDDKGVAVTSADGGFGEQVRQAVHDNIRDNVRAATHQPPDAADTAAASKDSAARP
;
A
#
# COMPACT_ATOMS: atom_id res chain seq x y z
N MET A 1 -38.10 -42.26 35.03
CA MET A 1 -39.16 -42.90 34.22
C MET A 1 -38.79 -42.72 32.76
N ASN A 2 -38.34 -43.81 32.13
CA ASN A 2 -38.01 -43.90 30.70
C ASN A 2 -39.28 -43.95 29.88
N THR A 3 -39.30 -43.25 28.74
CA THR A 3 -40.13 -43.64 27.59
C THR A 3 -39.38 -43.45 26.29
N THR A 4 -38.83 -44.57 25.84
CA THR A 4 -38.38 -44.91 24.50
C THR A 4 -39.58 -45.02 23.55
N ARG A 5 -39.55 -44.41 22.35
CA ARG A 5 -40.31 -44.83 21.14
C ARG A 5 -39.52 -44.39 19.89
N LEU A 6 -38.82 -45.29 19.22
CA LEU A 6 -39.25 -46.11 18.06
C LEU A 6 -39.52 -45.30 16.78
N ALA A 7 -38.56 -45.39 15.85
CA ALA A 7 -38.63 -44.95 14.47
C ALA A 7 -39.50 -45.88 13.60
N PRO A 8 -39.93 -45.40 12.43
CA PRO A 8 -39.98 -46.25 11.25
C PRO A 8 -39.20 -45.65 10.06
N LEU A 9 -38.35 -46.51 9.50
CA LEU A 9 -37.79 -46.41 8.16
C LEU A 9 -38.93 -46.50 7.13
N VAL A 10 -39.05 -45.53 6.22
CA VAL A 10 -39.79 -45.69 4.96
C VAL A 10 -38.86 -45.29 3.82
N LEU A 11 -38.42 -46.31 3.10
CA LEU A 11 -37.65 -46.26 1.87
C LEU A 11 -38.66 -46.19 0.70
N LEU A 12 -38.62 -45.14 -0.12
CA LEU A 12 -39.40 -45.08 -1.36
C LEU A 12 -38.57 -44.42 -2.46
N ALA A 13 -38.47 -45.13 -3.58
CA ALA A 13 -37.59 -44.86 -4.69
C ALA A 13 -38.34 -44.21 -5.88
N LEU A 14 -37.65 -43.26 -6.54
CA LEU A 14 -37.73 -42.81 -7.96
C LEU A 14 -39.05 -42.13 -8.44
N PRO A 15 -39.00 -41.09 -9.31
CA PRO A 15 -38.16 -41.04 -10.52
C PRO A 15 -37.39 -39.72 -10.79
N PHE A 16 -36.39 -39.86 -11.65
CA PHE A 16 -35.72 -38.76 -12.35
C PHE A 16 -36.74 -37.91 -13.12
N VAL A 17 -36.88 -36.64 -12.74
CA VAL A 17 -37.46 -35.59 -13.58
C VAL A 17 -36.40 -34.51 -13.71
N GLY A 18 -36.00 -34.27 -14.95
CA GLY A 18 -34.95 -33.33 -15.31
C GLY A 18 -35.26 -31.92 -14.80
N ALA A 19 -34.37 -31.41 -13.96
CA ALA A 19 -34.28 -29.98 -13.71
C ALA A 19 -33.64 -29.33 -14.93
N CYS A 20 -34.39 -28.45 -15.61
CA CYS A 20 -33.80 -27.36 -16.36
C CYS A 20 -33.13 -26.43 -15.35
N GLU A 21 -31.88 -26.74 -15.03
CA GLU A 21 -31.01 -25.86 -14.26
C GLU A 21 -30.69 -24.67 -15.16
N ARG A 22 -31.36 -23.55 -14.88
CA ARG A 22 -30.87 -22.24 -15.33
C ARG A 22 -29.42 -22.16 -14.86
N PRO A 23 -28.45 -21.79 -15.71
CA PRO A 23 -27.12 -21.50 -15.22
C PRO A 23 -27.29 -20.38 -14.18
N HIS A 24 -27.08 -20.73 -12.92
CA HIS A 24 -26.72 -19.75 -11.91
C HIS A 24 -25.51 -19.05 -12.53
N ALA A 25 -25.68 -17.78 -12.89
CA ALA A 25 -24.56 -16.94 -13.20
C ALA A 25 -23.73 -16.88 -11.92
N SER A 26 -22.74 -17.78 -11.85
CA SER A 26 -21.65 -17.69 -10.89
C SER A 26 -21.17 -16.26 -10.97
N ALA A 27 -21.30 -15.53 -9.86
CA ALA A 27 -20.60 -14.27 -9.71
C ALA A 27 -19.15 -14.53 -10.13
N PRO A 28 -18.57 -13.72 -11.04
CA PRO A 28 -17.17 -13.90 -11.39
C PRO A 28 -16.38 -13.87 -10.09
N PRO A 29 -15.36 -14.75 -9.93
CA PRO A 29 -14.45 -14.62 -8.79
C PRO A 29 -13.99 -13.17 -8.80
N ALA A 30 -13.99 -12.55 -7.62
CA ALA A 30 -13.43 -11.22 -7.41
C ALA A 30 -12.10 -11.19 -8.17
N GLN A 31 -12.13 -10.54 -9.33
CA GLN A 31 -10.94 -10.30 -10.10
C GLN A 31 -10.18 -9.35 -9.21
N ALA A 32 -9.22 -9.91 -8.48
CA ALA A 32 -8.08 -9.20 -7.96
C ALA A 32 -7.75 -8.18 -9.04
N ALA A 33 -7.87 -6.90 -8.67
CA ALA A 33 -7.59 -5.78 -9.53
C ALA A 33 -6.37 -6.16 -10.36
N ALA A 34 -6.58 -6.32 -11.67
CA ALA A 34 -5.53 -6.73 -12.58
C ALA A 34 -4.37 -5.78 -12.32
N SER A 35 -3.35 -6.31 -11.66
CA SER A 35 -2.14 -5.58 -11.33
C SER A 35 -1.59 -5.20 -12.68
N ALA A 36 -1.65 -3.92 -13.01
CA ALA A 36 -0.84 -3.36 -14.07
C ALA A 36 0.60 -3.65 -13.64
N GLN A 37 1.14 -4.77 -14.13
CA GLN A 37 2.52 -5.15 -13.89
C GLN A 37 3.37 -4.00 -14.42
N PRO A 38 4.34 -3.49 -13.65
CA PRO A 38 5.15 -2.39 -14.14
C PRO A 38 6.00 -2.87 -15.33
N GLU A 39 5.58 -2.48 -16.53
CA GLU A 39 6.28 -2.75 -17.79
C GLU A 39 7.60 -1.95 -17.91
N THR A 40 7.76 -0.90 -17.10
CA THR A 40 8.95 -0.02 -17.10
C THR A 40 9.95 -0.39 -16.00
N VAL A 41 11.25 -0.18 -16.24
CA VAL A 41 12.33 -0.41 -15.26
C VAL A 41 12.08 0.38 -13.97
N LEU A 42 11.60 1.61 -14.09
CA LEU A 42 11.26 2.46 -12.94
C LEU A 42 10.10 1.89 -12.12
N GLY A 43 9.05 1.38 -12.77
CA GLY A 43 7.92 0.76 -12.07
C GLY A 43 8.32 -0.51 -11.31
N LYS A 44 9.25 -1.32 -11.87
CA LYS A 44 9.79 -2.50 -11.17
C LYS A 44 10.62 -2.11 -9.95
N THR A 45 11.40 -1.04 -10.04
CA THR A 45 12.15 -0.50 -8.89
C THR A 45 11.21 -0.04 -7.78
N VAL A 46 10.16 0.71 -8.12
CA VAL A 46 9.15 1.16 -7.14
C VAL A 46 8.44 -0.03 -6.51
N ALA A 47 7.99 -1.01 -7.30
CA ALA A 47 7.34 -2.22 -6.78
C ALA A 47 8.27 -3.02 -5.84
N SER A 48 9.54 -3.21 -6.22
CA SER A 48 10.51 -3.90 -5.37
C SER A 48 10.81 -3.14 -4.07
N ALA A 49 10.83 -1.81 -4.10
CA ALA A 49 11.00 -0.99 -2.90
C ALA A 49 9.79 -1.12 -1.96
N LEU A 50 8.58 -1.15 -2.51
CA LEU A 50 7.35 -1.40 -1.76
C LEU A 50 7.33 -2.81 -1.13
N ASP A 51 7.71 -3.84 -1.88
CA ASP A 51 7.78 -5.21 -1.36
C ASP A 51 8.82 -5.33 -0.24
N LYS A 52 9.95 -4.64 -0.39
CA LYS A 52 10.97 -4.58 0.66
C LYS A 52 10.43 -3.86 1.91
N ALA A 53 9.79 -2.70 1.74
CA ALA A 53 9.20 -1.95 2.84
C ALA A 53 8.14 -2.79 3.57
N ARG A 54 7.28 -3.51 2.85
CA ARG A 54 6.34 -4.48 3.40
C ARG A 54 7.03 -5.53 4.26
N LYS A 55 8.06 -6.17 3.72
CA LYS A 55 8.79 -7.23 4.43
C LYS A 55 9.49 -6.70 5.69
N GLU A 56 10.06 -5.50 5.63
CA GLU A 56 10.68 -4.84 6.77
C GLU A 56 9.64 -4.49 7.84
N MET A 57 8.45 -3.99 7.44
CA MET A 57 7.35 -3.73 8.36
C MET A 57 6.80 -5.01 9.00
N GLU A 58 6.70 -6.11 8.24
CA GLU A 58 6.23 -7.41 8.75
C GLU A 58 7.21 -8.01 9.78
N THR A 59 8.52 -7.85 9.55
CA THR A 59 9.58 -8.49 10.36
C THR A 59 10.15 -7.60 11.46
N GLY A 60 10.02 -6.27 11.34
CA GLY A 60 10.51 -5.30 12.31
C GLY A 60 9.45 -4.86 13.34
N ASN A 61 9.86 -4.22 14.42
CA ASN A 61 8.94 -3.66 15.39
C ASN A 61 8.21 -2.44 14.81
N ILE A 62 6.92 -2.27 15.12
CA ILE A 62 6.20 -1.02 14.80
C ILE A 62 6.34 -0.07 15.97
N ASN A 63 6.96 1.08 15.74
CA ASN A 63 7.07 2.14 16.73
C ASN A 63 5.72 2.88 16.84
N LEU A 64 5.24 3.03 18.07
CA LEU A 64 3.97 3.70 18.39
C LEU A 64 4.12 5.20 18.59
N ASN A 65 5.34 5.75 18.57
CA ASN A 65 5.65 7.18 18.67
C ASN A 65 5.98 7.80 17.30
N HIS A 66 6.43 6.98 16.35
CA HIS A 66 6.58 7.37 14.95
C HIS A 66 5.28 7.03 14.21
N GLY A 67 4.30 7.91 14.35
CA GLY A 67 2.98 7.73 13.74
C GLY A 67 2.95 7.94 12.22
N VAL A 68 1.81 7.61 11.64
CA VAL A 68 1.45 7.94 10.26
C VAL A 68 0.53 9.15 10.29
N ASP A 69 0.82 10.16 9.49
CA ASP A 69 -0.04 11.32 9.29
C ASP A 69 -1.02 11.03 8.15
N VAL A 70 -2.30 11.26 8.41
CA VAL A 70 -3.37 11.13 7.43
C VAL A 70 -3.96 12.51 7.22
N ASP A 71 -3.70 13.07 6.05
CA ASP A 71 -4.24 14.34 5.58
C ASP A 71 -5.52 14.08 4.80
N VAL A 72 -6.60 14.75 5.18
CA VAL A 72 -7.93 14.59 4.63
C VAL A 72 -8.37 15.90 4.00
N GLY A 73 -8.66 15.84 2.70
CA GLY A 73 -9.14 16.97 1.91
C GLY A 73 -8.20 18.17 1.88
N ASP A 74 -8.75 19.31 1.48
CA ASP A 74 -8.01 20.58 1.33
C ASP A 74 -8.14 21.50 2.56
N HIS A 75 -8.89 21.07 3.58
CA HIS A 75 -9.27 21.89 4.73
C HIS A 75 -8.28 21.78 5.92
N GLY A 76 -7.14 21.11 5.73
CA GLY A 76 -6.12 20.97 6.77
C GLY A 76 -6.49 20.01 7.89
N HIS A 77 -7.53 19.19 7.69
CA HIS A 77 -7.85 18.08 8.58
C HIS A 77 -6.74 17.06 8.45
N HIS A 78 -5.89 17.00 9.47
CA HIS A 78 -4.85 16.00 9.59
C HIS A 78 -5.04 15.32 10.95
N PHE A 79 -4.92 14.01 10.96
CA PHE A 79 -4.87 13.25 12.19
C PHE A 79 -3.74 12.25 12.12
N ARG A 80 -3.26 11.85 13.29
CA ARG A 80 -2.10 10.98 13.42
C ARG A 80 -2.51 9.64 13.99
N ILE A 81 -2.00 8.59 13.37
CA ILE A 81 -2.17 7.23 13.86
C ILE A 81 -0.88 6.82 14.54
N GLY A 82 -0.94 6.66 15.86
CA GLY A 82 0.23 6.60 16.73
C GLY A 82 0.50 7.93 17.44
N GLY A 83 1.58 7.98 18.18
CA GLY A 83 2.02 9.12 18.99
C GLY A 83 2.94 10.06 18.24
N ASN A 84 3.39 11.07 18.97
CA ASN A 84 4.43 12.00 18.55
C ASN A 84 5.57 11.93 19.58
N ASP A 85 6.82 11.83 19.13
CA ASP A 85 8.01 11.85 19.99
C ASP A 85 8.10 13.12 20.85
N ARG A 86 7.47 14.21 20.40
CA ARG A 86 7.42 15.50 21.12
C ARG A 86 6.54 15.49 22.36
N ASP A 87 5.76 14.44 22.58
CA ASP A 87 4.88 14.35 23.74
C ASP A 87 5.61 13.93 25.03
N GLY A 88 6.93 13.69 24.96
CA GLY A 88 7.74 13.25 26.11
C GLY A 88 7.34 11.88 26.66
N LYS A 89 6.54 11.12 25.91
CA LYS A 89 6.16 9.75 26.26
C LYS A 89 7.34 8.81 25.98
N PRO A 90 7.53 7.74 26.78
CA PRO A 90 8.54 6.73 26.46
C PRO A 90 8.34 6.18 25.05
N SER A 91 9.41 5.72 24.41
CA SER A 91 9.25 4.99 23.15
C SER A 91 8.48 3.69 23.41
N ALA A 92 7.50 3.38 22.58
CA ALA A 92 6.80 2.12 22.63
C ALA A 92 6.78 1.46 21.27
N GLU A 93 6.84 0.14 21.27
CA GLU A 93 6.93 -0.66 20.07
C GLU A 93 6.05 -1.91 20.17
N ILE A 94 5.44 -2.31 19.06
CA ILE A 94 4.77 -3.61 18.93
C ILE A 94 5.63 -4.55 18.11
N THR A 95 6.05 -5.67 18.69
CA THR A 95 6.87 -6.67 18.01
C THR A 95 6.05 -7.48 17.00
N PRO A 96 6.69 -8.17 16.03
CA PRO A 96 6.02 -9.13 15.15
C PRO A 96 5.28 -10.26 15.88
N GLN A 97 5.67 -10.56 17.12
CA GLN A 97 5.06 -11.59 17.96
C GLN A 97 3.88 -11.06 18.80
N GLY A 98 3.58 -9.76 18.71
CA GLY A 98 2.49 -9.13 19.46
C GLY A 98 2.85 -8.75 20.89
N ASP A 99 4.14 -8.57 21.19
CA ASP A 99 4.58 -8.01 22.45
C ASP A 99 4.59 -6.48 22.40
N LEU A 100 4.23 -5.85 23.52
CA LEU A 100 4.38 -4.41 23.69
C LEU A 100 5.69 -4.14 24.45
N LEU A 101 6.60 -3.43 23.82
CA LEU A 101 7.79 -2.88 24.46
C LEU A 101 7.53 -1.42 24.82
N VAL A 102 7.84 -1.01 26.04
CA VAL A 102 7.81 0.39 26.48
C VAL A 102 9.17 0.70 27.08
N ASP A 103 9.87 1.69 26.52
CA ASP A 103 11.24 2.03 26.89
C ASP A 103 12.18 0.81 26.75
N GLY A 104 11.99 0.06 25.67
CA GLY A 104 12.71 -1.20 25.39
C GLY A 104 12.35 -2.38 26.32
N ARG A 105 11.46 -2.19 27.30
CA ARG A 105 11.04 -3.24 28.25
C ARG A 105 9.70 -3.82 27.87
N GLN A 106 9.62 -5.14 27.82
CA GLN A 106 8.38 -5.84 27.56
C GLN A 106 7.36 -5.60 28.69
N ALA A 107 6.17 -5.15 28.33
CA ALA A 107 5.04 -5.04 29.24
C ALA A 107 4.40 -6.41 29.49
N ASP A 108 3.74 -6.57 30.63
CA ASP A 108 2.97 -7.78 30.91
C ASP A 108 1.74 -7.84 30.00
N VAL A 109 1.76 -8.81 29.08
CA VAL A 109 0.72 -9.00 28.05
C VAL A 109 0.13 -10.40 28.16
N THR A 110 -1.19 -10.46 28.35
CA THR A 110 -1.98 -11.70 28.31
C THR A 110 -2.19 -12.19 26.86
N PRO A 111 -2.54 -13.47 26.65
CA PRO A 111 -2.81 -13.98 25.30
C PRO A 111 -3.91 -13.20 24.54
N ALA A 112 -4.94 -12.73 25.24
CA ALA A 112 -6.01 -11.93 24.65
C ALA A 112 -5.51 -10.53 24.21
N GLN A 113 -4.71 -9.87 25.06
CA GLN A 113 -4.09 -8.59 24.71
C GLN A 113 -3.08 -8.74 23.56
N ARG A 114 -2.31 -9.84 23.52
CA ARG A 114 -1.39 -10.15 22.41
C ARG A 114 -2.12 -10.26 21.08
N ALA A 115 -3.29 -10.91 21.07
CA ALA A 115 -4.13 -11.00 19.87
C ALA A 115 -4.58 -9.61 19.39
N LEU A 116 -4.96 -8.72 20.32
CA LEU A 116 -5.32 -7.34 20.00
C LEU A 116 -4.12 -6.53 19.49
N LEU A 117 -2.93 -6.71 20.06
CA LEU A 117 -1.70 -6.05 19.59
C LEU A 117 -1.33 -6.49 18.17
N LEU A 118 -1.44 -7.79 17.87
CA LEU A 118 -1.24 -8.31 16.52
C LEU A 118 -2.28 -7.76 15.53
N GLN A 119 -3.54 -7.68 15.94
CA GLN A 119 -4.59 -7.10 15.11
C GLN A 119 -4.32 -5.62 14.82
N TYR A 120 -3.97 -4.84 15.84
CA TYR A 120 -3.64 -3.42 15.69
C TYR A 120 -2.43 -3.24 14.77
N ARG A 121 -1.39 -4.05 14.97
CA ARG A 121 -0.20 -4.08 14.10
C ARG A 121 -0.56 -4.35 12.64
N GLN A 122 -1.40 -5.34 12.37
CA GLN A 122 -1.86 -5.66 11.02
C GLN A 122 -2.66 -4.51 10.39
N GLN A 123 -3.50 -3.84 11.18
CA GLN A 123 -4.25 -2.67 10.72
C GLN A 123 -3.31 -1.50 10.38
N THR A 124 -2.29 -1.22 11.20
CA THR A 124 -1.27 -0.20 10.93
C THR A 124 -0.49 -0.51 9.64
N ILE A 125 -0.05 -1.76 9.45
CA ILE A 125 0.67 -2.17 8.22
C ILE A 125 -0.24 -2.03 7.01
N GLY A 126 -1.48 -2.51 7.09
CA GLY A 126 -2.45 -2.42 5.99
C GLY A 126 -2.73 -0.97 5.57
N LEU A 127 -2.78 -0.06 6.53
CA LEU A 127 -2.94 1.36 6.26
C LEU A 127 -1.71 1.97 5.58
N ALA A 128 -0.51 1.64 6.05
CA ALA A 128 0.73 2.06 5.42
C ALA A 128 0.85 1.53 3.98
N GLU A 129 0.50 0.26 3.75
CA GLU A 129 0.45 -0.36 2.42
C GLU A 129 -0.53 0.36 1.49
N ALA A 130 -1.74 0.66 1.97
CA ALA A 130 -2.74 1.40 1.21
C ALA A 130 -2.26 2.82 0.87
N GLY A 131 -1.67 3.53 1.84
CA GLY A 131 -1.08 4.84 1.66
C GLY A 131 0.04 4.86 0.61
N MET A 132 0.96 3.90 0.68
CA MET A 132 2.03 3.75 -0.30
C MET A 132 1.48 3.45 -1.70
N ALA A 133 0.50 2.56 -1.83
CA ALA A 133 -0.10 2.22 -3.12
C ALA A 133 -0.79 3.43 -3.77
N VAL A 134 -1.51 4.24 -2.97
CA VAL A 134 -2.10 5.51 -3.42
C VAL A 134 -1.01 6.50 -3.81
N GLY A 135 0.05 6.65 -3.02
CA GLY A 135 1.19 7.52 -3.31
C GLY A 135 1.87 7.19 -4.64
N VAL A 136 2.06 5.90 -4.95
CA VAL A 136 2.64 5.46 -6.22
C VAL A 136 1.74 5.80 -7.41
N LYS A 137 0.42 5.55 -7.29
CA LYS A 137 -0.54 5.92 -8.35
C LYS A 137 -0.61 7.45 -8.54
N GLY A 138 -0.51 8.22 -7.45
CA GLY A 138 -0.44 9.68 -7.50
C GLY A 138 0.80 10.19 -8.24
N ALA A 139 1.97 9.59 -7.96
CA ALA A 139 3.21 9.92 -8.65
C ALA A 139 3.18 9.56 -10.15
N ASP A 140 2.62 8.40 -10.52
CA ASP A 140 2.45 7.99 -11.92
C ASP A 140 1.55 8.96 -12.67
N LEU A 141 0.40 9.33 -12.09
CA LEU A 141 -0.53 10.30 -12.66
C LEU A 141 0.13 11.69 -12.84
N ALA A 142 0.87 12.17 -11.84
CA ALA A 142 1.61 13.43 -11.95
C ALA A 142 2.68 13.38 -13.05
N GLY A 143 3.40 12.26 -13.18
CA GLY A 143 4.38 12.04 -14.24
C GLY A 143 3.76 12.07 -15.64
N LYS A 144 2.63 11.37 -15.83
CA LYS A 144 1.84 11.41 -17.08
C LYS A 144 1.37 12.82 -17.41
N ALA A 145 0.85 13.56 -16.43
CA ALA A 145 0.37 14.92 -16.63
C ALA A 145 1.48 15.88 -17.10
N LEU A 146 2.68 15.77 -16.52
CA LEU A 146 3.84 16.53 -16.98
C LEU A 146 4.23 16.14 -18.43
N ALA A 147 4.31 14.85 -18.73
CA ALA A 147 4.64 14.37 -20.08
C ALA A 147 3.61 14.83 -21.13
N GLU A 148 2.32 14.77 -20.81
CA GLU A 148 1.24 15.25 -21.67
C GLU A 148 1.27 16.77 -21.86
N THR A 149 1.68 17.55 -20.86
CA THR A 149 1.89 19.00 -21.00
C THR A 149 3.00 19.31 -22.00
N PHE A 150 4.13 18.59 -21.93
CA PHE A 150 5.21 18.72 -22.92
C PHE A 150 4.76 18.30 -24.32
N SER A 151 4.02 17.18 -24.42
CA SER A 151 3.50 16.70 -25.71
C SER A 151 2.46 17.64 -26.30
N GLY A 152 1.57 18.20 -25.48
CA GLY A 152 0.51 19.14 -25.88
C GLY A 152 1.06 20.45 -26.43
N LEU A 153 2.21 20.90 -25.93
CA LEU A 153 2.93 22.07 -26.47
C LEU A 153 3.47 21.82 -27.89
N ILE A 154 3.72 20.56 -28.25
CA ILE A 154 4.26 20.15 -29.56
C ILE A 154 3.13 19.72 -30.51
N HIS A 155 2.08 19.05 -30.01
CA HIS A 155 1.06 18.37 -30.82
C HIS A 155 -0.36 18.97 -30.74
N GLY A 156 -0.61 19.97 -29.87
CA GLY A 156 -1.89 20.71 -29.84
C GLY A 156 -3.12 19.95 -29.34
N ASN A 157 -2.96 18.80 -28.66
CA ASN A 157 -4.07 17.94 -28.21
C ASN A 157 -4.25 17.92 -26.67
N ALA A 158 -4.29 19.09 -26.04
CA ALA A 158 -4.35 19.21 -24.58
C ALA A 158 -5.70 18.77 -23.97
N ASP A 159 -6.81 18.87 -24.72
CA ASP A 159 -8.16 18.63 -24.17
C ASP A 159 -8.46 17.16 -23.89
N ALA A 160 -7.96 16.24 -24.73
CA ALA A 160 -8.15 14.80 -24.53
C ALA A 160 -7.30 14.26 -23.36
N ALA A 161 -6.07 14.76 -23.25
CA ALA A 161 -5.14 14.53 -22.15
C ALA A 161 -5.76 14.94 -20.79
N GLY A 162 -6.30 16.17 -20.71
CA GLY A 162 -6.94 16.67 -19.49
C GLY A 162 -8.09 15.79 -18.98
N LYS A 163 -8.94 15.28 -19.88
CA LYS A 163 -10.06 14.38 -19.49
C LYS A 163 -9.58 13.03 -18.95
N HIS A 164 -8.52 12.49 -19.53
CA HIS A 164 -7.93 11.23 -19.07
C HIS A 164 -7.31 11.38 -17.68
N ILE A 165 -6.52 12.43 -17.46
CA ILE A 165 -5.93 12.75 -16.15
C ILE A 165 -7.01 12.93 -15.09
N GLN A 166 -8.09 13.65 -15.41
CA GLN A 166 -9.19 13.84 -14.47
C GLN A 166 -9.86 12.52 -14.08
N ALA A 167 -10.10 11.64 -15.05
CA ALA A 167 -10.68 10.31 -14.79
C ALA A 167 -9.76 9.41 -13.95
N GLU A 168 -8.44 9.44 -14.19
CA GLU A 168 -7.46 8.74 -13.34
C GLU A 168 -7.41 9.35 -11.93
N GLY A 169 -7.52 10.67 -11.81
CA GLY A 169 -7.59 11.37 -10.52
C GLY A 169 -8.81 10.99 -9.68
N GLU A 170 -9.99 10.85 -10.28
CA GLU A 170 -11.18 10.40 -9.57
C GLU A 170 -11.09 8.94 -9.11
N LYS A 171 -10.44 8.06 -9.89
CA LYS A 171 -10.12 6.69 -9.45
C LYS A 171 -9.16 6.69 -8.28
N LEU A 172 -8.12 7.54 -8.33
CA LEU A 172 -7.16 7.69 -7.24
C LEU A 172 -7.83 8.15 -5.94
N LYS A 173 -8.76 9.11 -6.02
CA LYS A 173 -9.57 9.53 -4.86
C LYS A 173 -10.43 8.39 -4.31
N ALA A 174 -11.02 7.56 -5.19
CA ALA A 174 -11.79 6.41 -4.75
C ALA A 174 -10.93 5.37 -4.02
N ASP A 175 -9.72 5.10 -4.53
CA ASP A 175 -8.75 4.22 -3.87
C ASP A 175 -8.30 4.80 -2.52
N ALA A 176 -8.05 6.11 -2.46
CA ALA A 176 -7.67 6.81 -1.23
C ALA A 176 -8.77 6.73 -0.15
N ARG A 177 -10.06 6.77 -0.53
CA ARG A 177 -11.17 6.60 0.43
C ARG A 177 -11.22 5.22 1.08
N GLN A 178 -10.63 4.19 0.48
CA GLN A 178 -10.55 2.86 1.11
C GLN A 178 -9.71 2.89 2.39
N ILE A 179 -8.79 3.86 2.53
CA ILE A 179 -7.99 4.09 3.73
C ILE A 179 -8.91 4.49 4.89
N CYS A 180 -9.80 5.46 4.68
CA CYS A 180 -10.78 5.86 5.69
C CYS A 180 -11.71 4.71 6.10
N ALA A 181 -12.08 3.84 5.15
CA ALA A 181 -12.95 2.69 5.40
C ALA A 181 -12.38 1.68 6.41
N GLN A 182 -11.07 1.67 6.64
CA GLN A 182 -10.41 0.77 7.59
C GLN A 182 -10.36 1.33 9.02
N LEU A 183 -10.47 2.66 9.17
CA LEU A 183 -10.28 3.34 10.46
C LEU A 183 -11.27 2.93 11.55
N PRO A 184 -12.57 2.69 11.29
CA PRO A 184 -13.51 2.27 12.34
C PRO A 184 -13.06 0.99 13.06
N GLY A 185 -12.58 0.01 12.30
CA GLY A 185 -12.09 -1.25 12.86
C GLY A 185 -10.81 -1.06 13.67
N MET A 186 -9.92 -0.19 13.19
CA MET A 186 -8.69 0.15 13.89
C MET A 186 -8.95 0.90 15.20
N LEU A 187 -9.93 1.82 15.20
CA LEU A 187 -10.36 2.56 16.38
C LEU A 187 -10.91 1.62 17.46
N GLN A 188 -11.73 0.66 17.04
CA GLN A 188 -12.27 -0.35 17.96
C GLN A 188 -11.15 -1.16 18.63
N THR A 189 -10.19 -1.67 17.85
CA THR A 189 -9.05 -2.41 18.39
C THR A 189 -8.21 -1.54 19.34
N GLN A 190 -7.98 -0.28 18.97
CA GLN A 190 -7.26 0.68 19.82
C GLN A 190 -7.96 0.92 21.17
N GLN A 191 -9.28 1.08 21.18
CA GLN A 191 -10.07 1.27 22.40
C GLN A 191 -10.08 0.03 23.30
N GLN A 192 -10.13 -1.16 22.70
CA GLN A 192 -10.04 -2.43 23.42
C GLN A 192 -8.65 -2.58 24.07
N LEU A 193 -7.58 -2.23 23.36
CA LEU A 193 -6.22 -2.19 23.92
C LEU A 193 -6.10 -1.15 25.04
N ALA A 194 -6.57 0.07 24.84
CA ALA A 194 -6.50 1.14 25.84
C ALA A 194 -7.25 0.80 27.15
N THR A 195 -8.32 0.00 27.04
CA THR A 195 -9.12 -0.46 28.18
C THR A 195 -8.50 -1.66 28.88
N SER A 196 -7.96 -2.62 28.12
CA SER A 196 -7.45 -3.87 28.66
C SER A 196 -5.97 -3.83 29.05
N LEU A 197 -5.16 -2.96 28.44
CA LEU A 197 -3.70 -2.88 28.60
C LEU A 197 -3.30 -1.44 28.99
N PRO A 198 -3.15 -1.14 30.30
CA PRO A 198 -2.85 0.22 30.76
C PRO A 198 -1.58 0.83 30.16
N ALA A 199 -0.56 0.01 29.87
CA ALA A 199 0.69 0.43 29.24
C ALA A 199 0.49 0.97 27.81
N PHE A 200 -0.58 0.56 27.11
CA PHE A 200 -0.89 1.01 25.75
C PHE A 200 -1.69 2.32 25.72
N LYS A 201 -2.45 2.62 26.78
CA LYS A 201 -3.34 3.79 26.88
C LYS A 201 -2.72 5.14 26.42
N PRO A 202 -1.47 5.51 26.77
CA PRO A 202 -0.89 6.78 26.33
C PRO A 202 -0.60 6.85 24.82
N TYR A 203 -0.65 5.73 24.10
CA TYR A 203 -0.42 5.63 22.66
C TYR A 203 -1.73 5.46 21.85
N ALA A 204 -2.87 5.37 22.53
CA ALA A 204 -4.19 5.31 21.92
C ALA A 204 -4.72 6.72 21.62
N THR A 205 -4.24 7.31 20.53
CA THR A 205 -4.46 8.72 20.17
C THR A 205 -5.59 8.96 19.19
N MET A 206 -6.10 7.91 18.52
CA MET A 206 -7.12 8.05 17.48
C MET A 206 -8.51 8.14 18.11
N THR A 207 -9.34 9.00 17.54
CA THR A 207 -10.67 9.35 18.05
C THR A 207 -11.77 9.01 17.06
N GLN A 208 -13.02 9.03 17.52
CA GLN A 208 -14.17 8.88 16.63
C GLN A 208 -14.27 10.05 15.64
N GLN A 209 -13.86 11.25 16.07
CA GLN A 209 -13.85 12.42 15.19
C GLN A 209 -12.92 12.21 13.99
N ASP A 210 -11.75 11.60 14.20
CA ASP A 210 -10.81 11.32 13.10
C ASP A 210 -11.43 10.40 12.04
N VAL A 211 -12.18 9.37 12.48
CA VAL A 211 -12.93 8.48 11.60
C VAL A 211 -14.01 9.25 10.84
N ASP A 212 -14.80 10.05 11.55
CA ASP A 212 -15.91 10.79 10.97
C ASP A 212 -15.41 11.84 9.98
N ASP A 213 -14.32 12.54 10.29
CA ASP A 213 -13.74 13.59 9.45
C ASP A 213 -13.10 12.97 8.20
N CYS A 214 -12.39 11.84 8.32
CA CYS A 214 -11.89 11.09 7.16
C CYS A 214 -13.01 10.70 6.19
N MET A 215 -14.17 10.29 6.71
CA MET A 215 -15.28 9.79 5.90
C MET A 215 -16.15 10.89 5.26
N LYS A 216 -16.17 12.10 5.84
CA LYS A 216 -16.99 13.22 5.33
C LYS A 216 -16.40 13.85 4.08
N ASP A 217 -15.08 13.85 3.95
CA ASP A 217 -14.39 14.56 2.88
C ASP A 217 -14.29 13.73 1.60
N ASP A 218 -14.78 14.30 0.50
CA ASP A 218 -14.74 13.71 -0.83
C ASP A 218 -13.56 14.22 -1.66
N LYS A 219 -12.74 15.12 -1.10
CA LYS A 219 -11.69 15.85 -1.82
C LYS A 219 -10.34 15.13 -1.90
N GLY A 220 -10.13 14.06 -1.13
CA GLY A 220 -8.95 13.20 -1.23
C GLY A 220 -8.39 12.83 0.15
N VAL A 221 -7.55 11.81 0.19
CA VAL A 221 -6.84 11.37 1.39
C VAL A 221 -5.38 11.15 1.01
N ALA A 222 -4.47 11.76 1.75
CA ALA A 222 -3.05 11.52 1.64
C ALA A 222 -2.53 10.90 2.94
N VAL A 223 -1.62 9.95 2.80
CA VAL A 223 -1.00 9.27 3.94
C VAL A 223 0.50 9.52 3.84
N THR A 224 1.06 10.11 4.88
CA THR A 224 2.48 10.47 4.95
C THR A 224 3.12 9.90 6.21
N SER A 225 4.40 9.59 6.14
CA SER A 225 5.19 9.25 7.33
C SER A 225 5.55 10.53 8.07
N ALA A 226 5.38 10.56 9.41
CA ALA A 226 5.69 11.69 10.28
C ALA A 226 7.10 12.29 10.10
N ASP A 227 8.03 11.46 9.68
CA ASP A 227 9.45 11.68 9.52
C ASP A 227 9.86 11.98 8.06
N GLY A 228 8.90 11.97 7.11
CA GLY A 228 9.14 12.29 5.70
C GLY A 228 10.06 11.31 4.94
N GLY A 229 10.52 10.24 5.60
CA GLY A 229 11.60 9.38 5.11
C GLY A 229 11.32 8.70 3.77
N PHE A 230 10.06 8.43 3.43
CA PHE A 230 9.71 7.83 2.13
C PHE A 230 10.03 8.77 0.96
N GLY A 231 9.80 10.08 1.10
CA GLY A 231 10.11 11.06 0.06
C GLY A 231 11.61 11.17 -0.21
N GLU A 232 12.42 11.05 0.84
CA GLU A 232 13.89 11.09 0.75
C GLU A 232 14.48 9.80 0.17
N GLN A 233 13.93 8.63 0.54
CA GLN A 233 14.31 7.35 -0.06
C GLN A 233 13.95 7.29 -1.55
N VAL A 234 12.78 7.78 -1.95
CA VAL A 234 12.40 7.88 -3.37
C VAL A 234 13.32 8.85 -4.10
N ARG A 235 13.63 10.01 -3.51
CA ARG A 235 14.58 10.98 -4.07
C ARG A 235 15.97 10.35 -4.25
N GLN A 236 16.43 9.57 -3.27
CA GLN A 236 17.71 8.88 -3.31
C GLN A 236 17.75 7.78 -4.38
N ALA A 237 16.72 6.94 -4.44
CA ALA A 237 16.59 5.89 -5.46
C ALA A 237 16.55 6.47 -6.89
N VAL A 238 15.88 7.60 -7.09
CA VAL A 238 15.88 8.33 -8.38
C VAL A 238 17.27 8.89 -8.68
N HIS A 239 17.94 9.50 -7.71
CA HIS A 239 19.31 10.01 -7.87
C HIS A 239 20.30 8.91 -8.25
N ASP A 240 20.22 7.75 -7.60
CA ASP A 240 21.12 6.63 -7.85
C ASP A 240 20.84 5.99 -9.21
N ASN A 241 19.56 5.83 -9.60
CA ASN A 241 19.19 5.34 -10.93
C ASN A 241 19.65 6.29 -12.05
N ILE A 242 19.50 7.61 -11.87
CA ILE A 242 20.04 8.60 -12.82
C ILE A 242 21.56 8.49 -12.91
N ARG A 243 22.26 8.37 -11.78
CA ARG A 243 23.73 8.21 -11.76
C ARG A 243 24.16 6.95 -12.51
N ASP A 244 23.47 5.84 -12.29
CA ASP A 244 23.81 4.56 -12.92
C ASP A 244 23.50 4.55 -14.43
N ASN A 245 22.39 5.16 -14.86
CA ASN A 245 22.08 5.33 -16.28
C ASN A 245 23.06 6.29 -16.98
N VAL A 246 23.46 7.38 -16.32
CA VAL A 246 24.48 8.31 -16.86
C VAL A 246 25.84 7.63 -16.94
N ARG A 247 26.20 6.80 -15.95
CA ARG A 247 27.42 5.98 -15.99
C ARG A 247 27.36 4.94 -17.12
N ALA A 248 26.22 4.29 -17.32
CA ALA A 248 26.01 3.36 -18.42
C ALA A 248 26.12 4.05 -19.79
N ALA A 249 25.56 5.26 -19.93
CA ALA A 249 25.63 6.04 -21.17
C ALA A 249 27.03 6.62 -21.46
N THR A 250 27.81 6.94 -20.42
CA THR A 250 29.18 7.46 -20.57
C THR A 250 30.24 6.36 -20.67
N HIS A 251 29.89 5.09 -20.40
CA HIS A 251 30.71 3.90 -20.63
C HIS A 251 30.35 3.12 -21.89
N GLN A 252 29.59 3.71 -22.82
CA GLN A 252 29.54 3.19 -24.18
C GLN A 252 30.98 3.21 -24.75
N PRO A 253 31.64 2.06 -24.99
CA PRO A 253 32.94 2.08 -25.63
C PRO A 253 32.78 2.71 -27.02
N PRO A 254 33.70 3.58 -27.48
CA PRO A 254 33.67 4.06 -28.84
C PRO A 254 33.67 2.86 -29.78
N ASP A 255 32.75 2.89 -30.74
CA ASP A 255 32.36 1.79 -31.59
C ASP A 255 33.54 0.98 -32.13
N ALA A 256 33.38 -0.35 -32.06
CA ALA A 256 34.10 -1.32 -32.88
C ALA A 256 33.62 -1.23 -34.34
N ALA A 257 33.75 -0.05 -34.94
CA ALA A 257 33.39 0.25 -36.32
C ALA A 257 34.56 0.91 -37.06
N ASP A 258 35.76 0.33 -36.99
CA ASP A 258 36.80 0.64 -37.98
C ASP A 258 37.91 -0.43 -38.13
N THR A 259 37.55 -1.71 -38.07
CA THR A 259 38.44 -2.81 -38.48
C THR A 259 37.86 -3.59 -39.65
N ALA A 260 37.51 -2.89 -40.72
CA ALA A 260 37.16 -3.50 -42.01
C ALA A 260 37.83 -2.85 -43.23
N ALA A 261 38.85 -2.00 -43.03
CA ALA A 261 39.52 -1.27 -44.11
C ALA A 261 41.02 -1.61 -44.29
N ALA A 262 41.53 -2.70 -43.70
CA ALA A 262 42.94 -3.08 -43.82
C ALA A 262 43.13 -4.59 -44.10
N SER A 263 42.65 -5.09 -45.25
CA SER A 263 43.08 -6.39 -45.76
C SER A 263 43.02 -6.56 -47.29
N LYS A 264 42.92 -5.46 -48.06
CA LYS A 264 42.79 -5.53 -49.52
C LYS A 264 43.96 -5.01 -50.36
N ASP A 265 45.16 -4.79 -49.78
CA ASP A 265 46.28 -4.25 -50.56
C ASP A 265 47.62 -4.98 -50.38
N SER A 266 47.61 -6.31 -50.44
CA SER A 266 48.83 -7.11 -50.65
C SER A 266 48.51 -8.44 -51.35
N ALA A 267 47.98 -8.37 -52.57
CA ALA A 267 47.95 -9.51 -53.50
C ALA A 267 47.71 -9.08 -54.96
N ALA A 268 48.64 -8.33 -55.55
CA ALA A 268 48.88 -8.18 -57.00
C ALA A 268 50.09 -7.25 -57.10
N ARG A 269 51.27 -7.56 -57.64
CA ARG A 269 51.70 -8.24 -58.87
C ARG A 269 53.19 -7.83 -59.04
N PRO A 270 53.92 -8.29 -60.06
CA PRO A 270 54.09 -9.62 -60.62
C PRO A 270 55.47 -10.23 -60.27
#